data_AF-A0A2W0EL55-F1
#
_entry.id   AF-A0A2W0EL55-F1
#
_cell.length_a   1.000
_cell.length_b   1.000
_cell.length_c   1.000
_cell.angle_alpha   90.00
_cell.angle_beta   90.00
_cell.angle_gamma   90.00
#
_symmetry.space_group_name_H-M   'P 1'
#
loop_
_entity.id
_entity.type
_entity.pdbx_description
1 polymer ?
#
loop_
_entity_poly.entity_id
_entity_poly.type
_entity_poly.pdbx_seq_one_letter_code
_entity_poly.pdbx_strand_id
1 'polypeptide(L)'
;MLLRFTKMHGLGNDFMVLDLVSQHAHILPKHAKQWGDRHTGIGFDQLLIVEAPSNPDVDFRYRIFNSDGSEVEQCGNGARCFARFVLDKRLTAKRLIRVETKSGIIELDVRNDGQI
;
A
#
# COMPACT_ATOMS: atom_id res chain seq x y z
N MET A 1 13.52 3.89 15.28
CA MET A 1 12.05 4.00 15.12
C MET A 1 11.49 2.59 15.07
N LEU A 2 10.45 2.29 15.86
CA LEU A 2 9.71 1.03 15.75
C LEU A 2 8.56 1.25 14.77
N LEU A 3 8.51 0.51 13.68
CA LEU A 3 7.49 0.64 12.64
C LEU A 3 6.88 -0.74 12.36
N ARG A 4 5.55 -0.85 12.44
CA ARG A 4 4.86 -2.11 12.13
C ARG A 4 4.53 -2.15 10.65
N PHE A 5 4.85 -3.27 10.01
CA PHE A 5 4.55 -3.51 8.61
C PHE A 5 3.94 -4.90 8.41
N THR A 6 3.35 -5.14 7.25
CA THR A 6 2.92 -6.47 6.79
C THR A 6 3.63 -6.79 5.49
N LYS A 7 4.14 -8.02 5.37
CA LYS A 7 4.74 -8.52 4.12
C LYS A 7 3.66 -9.24 3.32
N MET A 8 3.51 -8.89 2.05
CA MET A 8 2.53 -9.49 1.14
C MET A 8 3.16 -9.79 -0.21
N HIS A 9 2.52 -10.60 -1.04
CA HIS A 9 2.86 -10.70 -2.46
C HIS A 9 1.62 -10.95 -3.31
N GLY A 10 1.68 -10.56 -4.58
CA GLY A 10 0.65 -10.82 -5.59
C GLY A 10 1.32 -11.35 -6.84
N LEU A 11 1.13 -12.63 -7.15
CA LEU A 11 1.71 -13.31 -8.31
C LEU A 11 3.24 -13.13 -8.44
N GLY A 12 3.95 -13.20 -7.31
CA GLY A 12 5.42 -13.07 -7.25
C GLY A 12 5.94 -11.65 -7.03
N ASN A 13 5.16 -10.60 -7.33
CA ASN A 13 5.51 -9.22 -6.96
C ASN A 13 5.28 -9.05 -5.45
N ASP A 14 6.34 -8.78 -4.68
CA ASP A 14 6.30 -8.74 -3.23
C ASP A 14 6.37 -7.31 -2.64
N PHE A 15 5.64 -7.13 -1.55
CA PHE A 15 5.33 -5.83 -0.98
C PHE A 15 5.66 -5.76 0.50
N MET A 16 6.25 -4.64 0.92
CA MET A 16 6.14 -4.18 2.30
C MET A 16 4.92 -3.24 2.37
N VAL A 17 3.98 -3.50 3.27
CA VAL A 17 2.75 -2.69 3.42
C VAL A 17 2.75 -1.99 4.77
N LEU A 18 2.57 -0.67 4.75
CA LEU A 18 2.48 0.18 5.94
C LEU A 18 1.07 0.72 6.12
N ASP A 19 0.50 0.46 7.30
CA ASP A 19 -0.71 1.13 7.78
C ASP A 19 -0.30 2.41 8.50
N LEU A 20 -0.41 3.55 7.83
CA LEU A 20 -0.24 4.88 8.43
C LEU A 20 -1.58 5.54 8.81
N VAL A 21 -2.68 4.79 8.74
CA VAL A 21 -3.98 5.18 9.31
C VAL A 21 -3.95 4.95 10.82
N SER A 22 -3.42 3.81 11.26
CA SER A 22 -3.36 3.42 12.67
C SER A 22 -2.04 3.77 13.37
N GLN A 23 -1.04 4.27 12.64
CA GLN A 23 0.25 4.66 13.22
C GLN A 23 0.84 5.88 12.51
N HIS A 24 1.60 6.71 13.23
CA HIS A 24 2.22 7.89 12.64
C HIS A 24 3.69 7.63 12.31
N ALA A 25 4.05 7.81 11.04
CA ALA A 25 5.44 7.82 10.59
C ALA A 25 5.58 8.69 9.34
N HIS A 26 6.73 9.33 9.18
CA HIS A 26 7.05 10.07 7.96
C HIS A 26 8.00 9.24 7.09
N ILE A 27 7.51 8.80 5.92
CA ILE A 27 8.25 7.92 5.02
C ILE A 27 8.84 8.75 3.87
N LEU A 28 10.15 8.64 3.70
CA LEU A 28 10.93 9.31 2.67
C LEU A 28 11.43 8.26 1.65
N PRO A 29 11.71 8.65 0.39
CA PRO A 29 12.28 7.77 -0.63
C PRO A 29 13.48 6.94 -0.17
N LYS A 30 14.38 7.54 0.62
CA LYS A 30 15.55 6.85 1.19
C LYS A 30 15.19 5.65 2.07
N HIS A 31 14.03 5.68 2.73
CA HIS A 31 13.56 4.57 3.55
C HIS A 31 13.12 3.39 2.68
N ALA A 32 12.37 3.64 1.61
CA ALA A 32 12.01 2.61 0.65
C ALA A 32 13.26 1.95 0.05
N LYS A 33 14.27 2.76 -0.32
CA LYS A 33 15.56 2.25 -0.80
C LYS A 33 16.29 1.37 0.21
N GLN A 34 16.39 1.84 1.45
CA GLN A 34 17.08 1.12 2.52
C GLN A 34 16.37 -0.18 2.89
N TRP A 35 15.04 -0.16 3.00
CA TRP A 35 14.26 -1.33 3.39
C TRP A 35 14.05 -2.31 2.24
N GLY A 36 14.09 -1.84 1.00
CA GLY A 36 13.91 -2.65 -0.21
C GLY A 36 15.10 -3.54 -0.53
N ASP A 37 16.28 -3.24 -0.02
CA ASP A 37 17.46 -4.10 -0.17
C ASP A 37 17.20 -5.48 0.45
N ARG A 38 17.37 -6.54 -0.35
CA ARG A 38 17.04 -7.92 0.05
C ARG A 38 18.08 -8.56 0.97
N HIS A 39 19.29 -7.99 1.08
CA HIS A 39 20.37 -8.56 1.88
C HIS A 39 20.49 -7.87 3.24
N THR A 40 20.24 -6.56 3.29
CA THR A 40 20.45 -5.71 4.45
C THR A 40 19.16 -5.08 4.98
N GLY A 41 18.09 -5.10 4.19
CA GLY A 41 16.77 -4.59 4.55
C GLY A 41 15.74 -5.71 4.76
N ILE A 42 14.48 -5.37 4.53
CA ILE A 42 13.35 -6.31 4.56
C ILE A 42 13.28 -7.09 3.24
N GLY A 43 13.66 -6.45 2.14
CA GLY A 43 13.55 -7.00 0.79
C GLY A 43 12.13 -6.94 0.25
N PHE A 44 11.91 -6.21 -0.86
CA PHE A 44 10.65 -6.16 -1.59
C PHE A 44 10.85 -5.55 -2.97
N ASP A 45 9.90 -5.76 -3.87
CA ASP A 45 9.83 -5.04 -5.14
C ASP A 45 9.26 -3.63 -4.91
N GLN A 46 8.18 -3.52 -4.14
CA GLN A 46 7.53 -2.22 -3.86
C GLN A 46 7.08 -2.05 -2.40
N LEU A 47 7.15 -0.83 -1.90
CA LEU A 47 6.58 -0.39 -0.63
C LEU A 47 5.21 0.22 -0.89
N LEU A 48 4.17 -0.31 -0.26
CA LEU A 48 2.81 0.21 -0.28
C LEU A 48 2.53 0.95 1.03
N ILE A 49 2.03 2.18 0.93
CA ILE A 49 1.66 3.00 2.09
C ILE A 49 0.17 3.30 2.02
N VAL A 50 -0.54 2.93 3.09
CA VAL A 50 -1.94 3.25 3.32
C VAL A 50 -2.00 4.45 4.26
N GLU A 51 -2.44 5.59 3.75
CA GLU A 51 -2.58 6.83 4.50
C GLU A 51 -4.07 7.20 4.67
N ALA A 52 -4.36 8.04 5.67
CA ALA A 52 -5.66 8.68 5.79
C ALA A 52 -5.96 9.50 4.50
N PRO A 53 -7.23 9.57 4.08
CA PRO A 53 -7.61 10.25 2.86
C PRO A 53 -7.32 11.75 2.95
N SER A 54 -6.93 12.38 1.83
CA SER A 54 -6.71 13.84 1.78
C SER A 54 -7.97 14.63 1.44
N ASN A 55 -9.01 13.96 0.94
CA ASN A 55 -10.32 14.52 0.62
C ASN A 55 -11.45 13.64 1.21
N PRO A 56 -12.65 14.19 1.45
CA PRO A 56 -13.76 13.44 2.07
C PRO A 56 -14.45 12.42 1.15
N ASP A 57 -14.20 12.46 -0.16
CA ASP A 57 -14.83 11.62 -1.17
C ASP A 57 -14.08 10.29 -1.41
N VAL A 58 -12.87 10.13 -0.86
CA VAL A 58 -12.05 8.92 -0.96
C VAL A 58 -11.88 8.25 0.40
N ASP A 59 -11.69 6.93 0.39
CA ASP A 59 -11.55 6.13 1.61
C ASP A 59 -10.12 6.17 2.15
N PHE A 60 -9.13 6.21 1.27
CA PHE A 60 -7.71 6.16 1.62
C PHE A 60 -6.86 6.92 0.60
N ARG A 61 -5.67 7.29 1.03
CA ARG A 61 -4.58 7.69 0.14
C ARG A 61 -3.57 6.54 0.02
N TYR A 62 -3.20 6.22 -1.20
CA TYR A 62 -2.35 5.09 -1.55
C TYR A 62 -1.10 5.55 -2.29
N ARG A 63 0.05 5.30 -1.67
CA ARG A 63 1.37 5.66 -2.23
C ARG A 63 2.21 4.43 -2.43
N ILE A 64 3.00 4.43 -3.50
CA ILE A 64 3.80 3.29 -3.93
C ILE A 64 5.21 3.78 -4.19
N PHE A 65 6.19 3.15 -3.54
CA PHE A 65 7.59 3.34 -3.84
C PHE A 65 8.18 2.05 -4.38
N ASN A 66 8.95 2.12 -5.47
CA ASN A 66 9.82 1.01 -5.83
C ASN A 66 10.95 0.85 -4.81
N SER A 67 11.60 -0.31 -4.82
CA SER A 67 12.76 -0.61 -3.98
C SER A 67 13.98 0.29 -4.23
N ASP A 68 14.02 1.06 -5.31
CA ASP A 68 15.03 2.09 -5.56
C ASP A 68 14.70 3.45 -4.91
N GLY A 69 13.48 3.60 -4.37
CA GLY A 69 12.96 4.82 -3.76
C GLY A 69 12.12 5.71 -4.71
N SER A 70 11.97 5.36 -5.98
CA SER A 70 11.11 6.10 -6.92
C SER A 70 9.62 5.92 -6.62
N GLU A 71 8.85 7.00 -6.62
CA GLU A 71 7.40 6.96 -6.39
C GLU A 71 6.67 6.74 -7.72
N VAL A 72 5.89 5.66 -7.78
CA VAL A 72 5.15 5.25 -8.98
C VAL A 72 3.65 5.46 -8.82
N GLU A 73 2.98 5.50 -9.96
CA GLU A 73 1.59 5.90 -10.09
C GLU A 73 0.60 4.79 -9.72
N GLN A 74 0.81 3.60 -10.26
CA GLN A 74 -0.05 2.46 -9.97
C GLN A 74 0.69 1.15 -10.26
N CYS A 75 0.36 0.11 -9.50
CA CYS A 75 0.68 -1.27 -9.83
C CYS A 75 -0.58 -2.12 -9.60
N GLY A 76 -1.04 -2.86 -10.61
CA GLY A 76 -2.23 -3.72 -10.49
C GLY A 76 -2.11 -4.75 -9.38
N ASN A 77 -0.93 -5.37 -9.22
CA ASN A 77 -0.67 -6.32 -8.12
C ASN A 77 -0.71 -5.60 -6.76
N GLY A 78 -0.12 -4.40 -6.69
CA GLY A 78 -0.14 -3.59 -5.47
C GLY A 78 -1.55 -3.18 -5.07
N ALA A 79 -2.40 -2.79 -6.02
CA ALA A 79 -3.79 -2.42 -5.76
C ALA A 79 -4.61 -3.59 -5.19
N ARG A 80 -4.42 -4.81 -5.70
CA ARG A 80 -5.07 -6.01 -5.13
C ARG A 80 -4.58 -6.31 -3.71
N CYS A 81 -3.27 -6.22 -3.47
CA CYS A 81 -2.72 -6.37 -2.13
C CYS A 81 -3.20 -5.28 -1.17
N PHE A 82 -3.32 -4.03 -1.63
CA PHE A 82 -3.85 -2.90 -0.88
C PHE A 82 -5.29 -3.15 -0.44
N ALA A 83 -6.18 -3.50 -1.38
CA ALA A 83 -7.59 -3.76 -1.06
C ALA A 83 -7.74 -4.91 -0.05
N ARG A 84 -6.97 -5.99 -0.24
CA ARG A 84 -6.94 -7.10 0.73
C ARG A 84 -6.44 -6.65 2.11
N PHE A 85 -5.38 -5.85 2.15
CA PHE A 85 -4.80 -5.37 3.38
C PHE A 85 -5.77 -4.53 4.21
N VAL A 86 -6.45 -3.55 3.60
CA VAL A 86 -7.36 -2.67 4.34
C VAL A 86 -8.59 -3.41 4.88
N LEU A 87 -9.03 -4.48 4.21
CA LEU A 87 -10.08 -5.39 4.70
C LEU A 87 -9.58 -6.26 5.85
N ASP A 88 -8.42 -6.91 5.68
CA ASP A 88 -7.85 -7.81 6.70
C ASP A 88 -7.51 -7.06 7.99
N LYS A 89 -7.07 -5.80 7.87
CA LYS A 89 -6.84 -4.88 9.00
C LYS A 89 -8.11 -4.24 9.54
N ARG A 90 -9.27 -4.49 8.94
CA ARG A 90 -10.58 -3.90 9.30
C ARG A 90 -10.57 -2.37 9.31
N LEU A 91 -9.79 -1.76 8.42
CA LEU A 91 -9.77 -0.31 8.22
C LEU A 91 -11.02 0.16 7.45
N THR A 92 -11.66 -0.74 6.70
CA THR A 92 -12.96 -0.53 6.07
C THR A 92 -13.73 -1.83 6.00
N ALA A 93 -15.06 -1.73 5.87
CA ALA A 93 -15.95 -2.85 5.55
C ALA A 93 -16.60 -2.67 4.16
N LYS A 94 -16.22 -1.64 3.41
CA LYS A 94 -16.74 -1.37 2.06
C LYS A 94 -16.20 -2.39 1.06
N ARG A 95 -17.03 -2.76 0.08
CA ARG A 95 -16.62 -3.59 -1.06
C ARG A 95 -16.06 -2.76 -2.21
N LEU A 96 -16.67 -1.61 -2.47
CA LEU A 96 -16.14 -0.61 -3.39
C LEU A 96 -15.32 0.39 -2.58
N ILE A 97 -14.01 0.44 -2.83
CA ILE A 97 -13.06 1.27 -2.09
C ILE A 97 -12.50 2.32 -3.05
N ARG A 98 -12.74 3.60 -2.76
CA ARG A 98 -12.24 4.72 -3.54
C ARG A 98 -10.89 5.16 -2.98
N VAL A 99 -9.87 5.18 -3.81
CA VAL A 99 -8.49 5.37 -3.36
C VAL A 99 -7.83 6.47 -4.17
N GLU A 100 -7.29 7.48 -3.49
CA GLU A 100 -6.45 8.48 -4.12
C GLU A 100 -5.04 7.93 -4.35
N THR A 101 -4.57 8.02 -5.59
CA THR A 101 -3.20 7.70 -5.99
C THR A 101 -2.52 8.93 -6.57
N LYS A 102 -1.23 8.81 -6.91
CA LYS A 102 -0.47 9.89 -7.56
C LYS A 102 -1.11 10.37 -8.88
N SER A 103 -1.83 9.50 -9.59
CA SER A 103 -2.45 9.81 -10.91
C SER A 103 -3.93 10.15 -10.84
N GLY A 104 -4.50 10.22 -9.63
CA GLY A 104 -5.92 10.46 -9.40
C GLY A 104 -6.60 9.34 -8.64
N ILE A 105 -7.94 9.35 -8.66
CA ILE A 105 -8.77 8.44 -7.88
C ILE A 105 -9.03 7.17 -8.68
N ILE A 106 -8.82 6.01 -8.05
CA ILE A 106 -9.20 4.70 -8.58
C ILE A 106 -10.25 4.06 -7.68
N GLU A 107 -11.02 3.13 -8.23
CA GLU A 107 -11.98 2.33 -7.48
C GLU A 107 -11.56 0.86 -7.49
N LEU A 108 -11.55 0.24 -6.32
CA LEU A 108 -11.23 -1.17 -6.12
C LEU A 108 -12.51 -1.89 -5.71
N ASP A 109 -12.96 -2.85 -6.53
CA ASP A 109 -14.16 -3.64 -6.26
C ASP A 109 -13.79 -5.03 -5.73
N VAL A 110 -14.14 -5.28 -4.47
CA VAL A 110 -13.96 -6.57 -3.82
C VAL A 110 -15.14 -7.47 -4.17
N ARG A 111 -14.92 -8.43 -5.06
CA ARG A 111 -15.94 -9.38 -5.54
C ARG A 111 -16.35 -10.38 -4.47
N ASN A 112 -17.50 -11.03 -4.65
CA ASN A 112 -18.07 -12.00 -3.71
C ASN A 112 -17.18 -13.23 -3.49
N ASP A 113 -16.37 -13.58 -4.48
CA ASP A 113 -15.39 -14.67 -4.42
C ASP A 113 -14.06 -14.26 -3.77
N GLY A 114 -13.99 -13.03 -3.23
CA GLY A 114 -12.81 -12.48 -2.57
C GLY A 114 -11.72 -11.97 -3.52
N GLN A 115 -11.97 -11.99 -4.83
CA GLN A 115 -11.07 -11.38 -5.81
C GLN A 115 -11.25 -9.86 -5.86
N ILE A 116 -10.18 -9.17 -6.26
CA ILE A 116 -10.14 -7.73 -6.53
C ILE A 116 -9.90 -7.56 -8.03
#